data_AF-A0A1Q8CRU5-F1
#
_entry.id   AF-A0A1Q8CRU5-F1
#
_cell.length_a   1.000
_cell.length_b   1.000
_cell.length_c   1.000
_cell.angle_alpha   90.00
_cell.angle_beta   90.00
_cell.angle_gamma   90.00
#
_symmetry.space_group_name_H-M   'P 1'
#
loop_
_entity.id
_entity.type
_entity.pdbx_description
1 polymer ?
#
loop_
_entity_poly.entity_id
_entity_poly.type
_entity_poly.pdbx_seq_one_letter_code
_entity_poly.pdbx_strand_id
1 'polypeptide(L)'
;MIPPIDDPETLRRILVGTEAMLLDFDGPVCSVFAGFPAHVIAEQLRDVLVQGGHVDLPAAVKGAVDPFAVLFHAATLGEAEARYVEAAFRGLEANAIQSAKPTPGSNDLIYGWKQSGRSIAVVSNNSEHAVAAYLDIHNLGSVIDVVSARSSADVDLLKPNPFLVNQALVQLGIQSTRCIFVGDSVTDVQAARKAQVPAIYYANKPSKLALISNDGPTAITTSISLLGSLLYQ
;
A
#
# COMPACT_ATOMS: atom_id res chain seq x y z
N MET A 1 -18.30 15.94 7.09
CA MET A 1 -17.36 16.83 7.81
C MET A 1 -15.99 16.45 7.32
N ILE A 2 -15.15 17.42 6.92
CA ILE A 2 -13.79 17.12 6.44
C ILE A 2 -12.98 16.54 7.62
N PRO A 3 -12.31 15.39 7.48
CA PRO A 3 -11.47 14.85 8.53
C PRO A 3 -10.37 15.85 8.94
N PRO A 4 -9.92 15.84 10.20
CA PRO A 4 -8.86 16.74 10.64
C PRO A 4 -7.57 16.45 9.87
N ILE A 5 -6.88 17.51 9.45
CA ILE A 5 -5.64 17.46 8.65
C ILE A 5 -4.49 17.91 9.53
N ASP A 6 -3.49 17.05 9.72
CA ASP A 6 -2.29 17.30 10.52
C ASP A 6 -2.59 17.85 11.94
N ASP A 7 -3.78 17.55 12.48
CA ASP A 7 -4.20 17.96 13.81
C ASP A 7 -3.46 17.12 14.86
N PRO A 8 -2.50 17.69 15.62
CA PRO A 8 -1.63 16.89 16.49
C PRO A 8 -2.39 16.20 17.61
N GLU A 9 -3.44 16.83 18.15
CA GLU A 9 -4.25 16.27 19.23
C GLU A 9 -5.07 15.06 18.78
N THR A 10 -5.71 15.15 17.60
CA THR A 10 -6.43 14.00 17.04
C THR A 10 -5.49 12.88 16.65
N LEU A 11 -4.39 13.18 15.96
CA LEU A 11 -3.41 12.17 15.58
C LEU A 11 -2.81 11.48 16.81
N ARG A 12 -2.40 12.22 17.84
CA ARG A 12 -1.86 11.63 19.08
C ARG A 12 -2.88 10.71 19.75
N ARG A 13 -4.13 11.14 19.88
CA ARG A 13 -5.21 10.33 20.47
C ARG A 13 -5.44 9.02 19.71
N ILE A 14 -5.40 9.05 18.37
CA ILE A 14 -5.47 7.85 17.53
C ILE A 14 -4.28 6.95 17.82
N LEU A 15 -3.06 7.48 17.77
CA LEU A 15 -1.82 6.70 17.95
C LEU A 15 -1.73 6.06 19.35
N VAL A 16 -2.11 6.77 20.42
CA VAL A 16 -2.11 6.26 21.81
C VAL A 16 -3.11 5.11 21.99
N GLY A 17 -4.28 5.19 21.35
CA GLY A 17 -5.33 4.16 21.44
C GLY A 17 -5.09 2.92 20.58
N THR A 18 -3.98 2.84 19.87
CA THR A 18 -3.72 1.81 18.85
C THR A 18 -2.64 0.84 19.31
N GLU A 19 -2.92 -0.46 19.19
CA GLU A 19 -2.00 -1.57 19.50
C GLU A 19 -1.22 -2.05 18.27
N ALA A 20 -1.77 -1.89 17.06
CA ALA A 20 -1.08 -2.23 15.82
C ALA A 20 -1.24 -1.20 14.70
N MET A 21 -0.16 -0.96 13.97
CA MET A 21 -0.14 -0.11 12.79
C MET A 21 -0.03 -0.96 11.52
N LEU A 22 -0.97 -0.78 10.60
CA LEU A 22 -0.98 -1.39 9.27
C LEU A 22 -0.54 -0.31 8.29
N LEU A 23 0.58 -0.52 7.60
CA LEU A 23 1.15 0.43 6.65
C LEU A 23 0.94 -0.07 5.22
N ASP A 24 0.41 0.78 4.35
CA ASP A 24 0.61 0.56 2.92
C ASP A 24 2.10 0.71 2.56
N PHE A 25 2.54 -0.09 1.59
CA PHE A 25 3.94 -0.18 1.23
C PHE A 25 4.39 0.95 0.29
N ASP A 26 3.66 1.19 -0.80
CA ASP A 26 3.96 2.27 -1.75
C ASP A 26 3.22 3.54 -1.33
N GLY A 27 3.95 4.56 -0.91
CA GLY A 27 3.44 5.77 -0.28
C GLY A 27 3.93 5.91 1.16
N PRO A 28 3.30 5.25 2.17
CA PRO A 28 3.69 5.41 3.58
C PRO A 28 5.06 4.80 3.94
N VAL A 29 5.43 3.63 3.41
CA VAL A 29 6.74 3.01 3.68
C VAL A 29 7.81 3.57 2.74
N CYS A 30 7.57 3.48 1.44
CA CYS A 30 8.53 3.91 0.43
C CYS A 30 7.82 4.38 -0.83
N SER A 31 8.56 4.98 -1.76
CA SER A 31 8.11 5.15 -3.13
C SER A 31 8.78 4.10 -4.00
N VAL A 32 8.03 3.07 -4.39
CA VAL A 32 8.51 1.92 -5.18
C VAL A 32 9.00 2.39 -6.54
N PHE A 33 8.23 3.26 -7.19
CA PHE A 33 8.47 3.70 -8.56
C PHE A 33 9.28 5.00 -8.67
N ALA A 34 10.09 5.33 -7.64
CA ALA A 34 10.87 6.57 -7.59
C ALA A 34 11.98 6.64 -8.66
N GLY A 35 12.65 5.52 -8.97
CA GLY A 35 13.64 5.43 -10.05
C GLY A 35 13.18 4.59 -11.24
N PHE A 36 12.06 3.88 -11.12
CA PHE A 36 11.48 3.09 -12.19
C PHE A 36 9.99 3.43 -12.36
N PRO A 37 9.64 4.36 -13.28
CA PRO A 37 8.29 4.93 -13.34
C PRO A 37 7.19 3.92 -13.66
N ALA A 38 6.04 4.05 -13.00
CA ALA A 38 4.90 3.14 -13.15
C ALA A 38 4.43 2.96 -14.62
N HIS A 39 4.45 4.02 -15.44
CA HIS A 39 4.04 3.93 -16.84
C HIS A 39 4.95 3.02 -17.69
N VAL A 40 6.24 2.94 -17.35
CA VAL A 40 7.19 2.05 -18.02
C VAL A 40 6.89 0.59 -17.68
N ILE A 41 6.52 0.32 -16.43
CA ILE A 41 6.07 -1.01 -16.02
C ILE A 41 4.77 -1.37 -16.73
N ALA A 42 3.81 -0.45 -16.78
CA ALA A 42 2.57 -0.66 -17.51
C ALA A 42 2.82 -0.96 -19.01
N GLU A 43 3.81 -0.30 -19.63
CA GLU A 43 4.23 -0.59 -21.00
C GLU A 43 4.77 -2.01 -21.16
N GLN A 44 5.69 -2.43 -20.29
CA GLN A 44 6.24 -3.78 -20.34
C GLN A 44 5.19 -4.86 -20.08
N LEU A 45 4.20 -4.60 -19.21
CA LEU A 45 3.08 -5.53 -19.01
C LEU A 45 2.16 -5.62 -20.24
N ARG A 46 1.99 -4.54 -20.99
CA ARG A 46 1.28 -4.58 -22.28
C ARG A 46 2.05 -5.43 -23.29
N ASP A 47 3.37 -5.33 -23.32
CA ASP A 47 4.20 -6.16 -24.21
C ASP A 47 4.04 -7.65 -23.90
N VAL A 48 3.91 -8.04 -22.63
CA VAL A 48 3.61 -9.42 -22.23
C VAL A 48 2.28 -9.89 -22.82
N LEU A 49 1.23 -9.07 -22.75
CA LEU A 49 -0.06 -9.39 -23.36
C LEU A 49 0.03 -9.51 -24.88
N VAL A 50 0.74 -8.59 -25.54
CA VAL A 50 0.96 -8.61 -27.00
C VAL A 50 1.71 -9.86 -27.44
N GLN A 51 2.77 -10.25 -26.70
CA GLN A 51 3.52 -11.50 -26.95
C GLN A 51 2.65 -12.75 -26.72
N GLY A 52 1.68 -12.68 -25.81
CA GLY A 52 0.65 -13.70 -25.62
C GLY A 52 -0.43 -13.73 -26.73
N GLY A 53 -0.36 -12.84 -27.71
CA GLY A 53 -1.29 -12.77 -28.84
C GLY A 53 -2.40 -11.72 -28.70
N HIS A 54 -2.44 -10.96 -27.60
CA HIS A 54 -3.44 -9.90 -27.38
C HIS A 54 -3.00 -8.58 -27.99
N VAL A 55 -3.12 -8.47 -29.32
CA VAL A 55 -2.67 -7.29 -30.08
C VAL A 55 -3.67 -6.13 -30.10
N ASP A 56 -4.96 -6.41 -29.86
CA ASP A 56 -6.01 -5.38 -29.87
C ASP A 56 -6.46 -5.01 -28.46
N LEU A 57 -5.55 -4.35 -27.71
CA LEU A 57 -5.85 -3.89 -26.36
C LEU A 57 -6.84 -2.71 -26.37
N PRO A 58 -7.78 -2.64 -25.40
CA PRO A 58 -8.66 -1.48 -25.24
C PRO A 58 -7.88 -0.17 -25.04
N ALA A 59 -8.46 0.96 -25.48
CA ALA A 59 -7.83 2.27 -25.34
C ALA A 59 -7.45 2.61 -23.89
N ALA A 60 -8.29 2.21 -22.93
CA ALA A 60 -8.04 2.37 -21.50
C ALA A 60 -6.76 1.65 -21.03
N VAL A 61 -6.42 0.51 -21.63
CA VAL A 61 -5.23 -0.29 -21.30
C VAL A 61 -4.01 0.27 -22.03
N LYS A 62 -4.16 0.61 -23.32
CA LYS A 62 -3.09 1.22 -24.16
C LYS A 62 -2.51 2.49 -23.53
N GLY A 63 -3.36 3.35 -22.98
CA GLY A 63 -2.95 4.60 -22.33
C GLY A 63 -2.71 4.50 -20.82
N ALA A 64 -2.78 3.31 -20.22
CA ALA A 64 -2.68 3.18 -18.77
C ALA A 64 -1.30 3.55 -18.24
N VAL A 65 -1.28 4.51 -17.30
CA VAL A 65 -0.10 4.87 -16.50
C VAL A 65 0.09 3.89 -15.34
N ASP A 66 -1.02 3.41 -14.77
CA ASP A 66 -1.02 2.46 -13.66
C ASP A 66 -0.89 1.01 -14.18
N PRO A 67 0.17 0.27 -13.79
CA PRO A 67 0.34 -1.13 -14.19
C PRO A 67 -0.78 -2.05 -13.70
N PHE A 68 -1.48 -1.71 -12.60
CA PHE A 68 -2.63 -2.52 -12.14
C PHE A 68 -3.77 -2.52 -13.16
N ALA A 69 -3.94 -1.46 -13.96
CA ALA A 69 -4.95 -1.45 -15.02
C ALA A 69 -4.68 -2.54 -16.09
N VAL A 70 -3.40 -2.85 -16.34
CA VAL A 70 -3.01 -3.92 -17.26
C VAL A 70 -3.26 -5.29 -16.62
N LEU A 71 -2.94 -5.45 -15.33
CA LEU A 71 -3.21 -6.68 -14.59
C LEU A 71 -4.73 -6.97 -14.49
N PHE A 72 -5.54 -5.97 -14.17
CA PHE A 72 -7.00 -6.10 -14.14
C PHE A 72 -7.55 -6.49 -15.51
N HIS A 73 -7.02 -5.92 -16.60
CA HIS A 73 -7.42 -6.32 -17.94
C HIS A 73 -7.03 -7.78 -18.24
N ALA A 74 -5.82 -8.19 -17.87
CA ALA A 74 -5.39 -9.58 -18.04
C ALA A 74 -6.33 -10.57 -17.35
N ALA A 75 -6.81 -10.24 -16.14
CA ALA A 75 -7.81 -11.03 -15.43
C ALA A 75 -9.14 -11.18 -16.19
N THR A 76 -9.54 -10.20 -17.01
CA THR A 76 -10.74 -10.30 -17.87
C THR A 76 -10.54 -11.18 -19.09
N LEU A 77 -9.29 -11.43 -19.51
CA LEU A 77 -8.96 -12.29 -20.66
C LEU A 77 -8.96 -13.76 -20.27
N GLY A 78 -8.47 -14.07 -19.07
CA GLY A 78 -8.45 -15.42 -18.54
C GLY A 78 -7.45 -15.60 -17.40
N GLU A 79 -7.56 -16.72 -16.69
CA GLU A 79 -6.65 -17.01 -15.58
C GLU A 79 -5.19 -17.19 -16.04
N ALA A 80 -4.98 -17.69 -17.26
CA ALA A 80 -3.63 -17.88 -17.80
C ALA A 80 -2.95 -16.53 -18.01
N GLU A 81 -3.63 -15.59 -18.65
CA GLU A 81 -3.17 -14.24 -18.93
C GLU A 81 -2.91 -13.49 -17.62
N ALA A 82 -3.82 -13.59 -16.66
CA ALA A 82 -3.65 -13.02 -15.32
C ALA A 82 -2.36 -13.53 -14.66
N ARG A 83 -2.12 -14.85 -14.68
CA ARG A 83 -0.90 -15.46 -14.12
C ARG A 83 0.37 -15.00 -14.82
N TYR A 84 0.36 -14.92 -16.15
CA TYR A 84 1.55 -14.46 -16.89
C TYR A 84 1.87 -12.99 -16.61
N VAL A 85 0.86 -12.12 -16.63
CA VAL A 85 1.04 -10.69 -16.34
C VAL A 85 1.42 -10.47 -14.88
N GLU A 86 0.80 -11.19 -13.94
CA GLU A 86 1.17 -11.11 -12.51
C GLU A 86 2.62 -11.52 -12.28
N ALA A 87 3.07 -12.63 -12.88
CA ALA A 87 4.43 -13.11 -12.73
C ALA A 87 5.46 -12.12 -13.28
N ALA A 88 5.17 -11.52 -14.44
CA ALA A 88 5.99 -10.44 -15.00
C ALA A 88 5.98 -9.20 -14.09
N PHE A 89 4.81 -8.78 -13.62
CA PHE A 89 4.67 -7.61 -12.75
C PHE A 89 5.43 -7.78 -11.44
N ARG A 90 5.34 -8.95 -10.80
CA ARG A 90 6.14 -9.29 -9.61
C ARG A 90 7.64 -9.12 -9.86
N GLY A 91 8.15 -9.59 -11.01
CA GLY A 91 9.56 -9.42 -11.38
C GLY A 91 9.95 -7.94 -11.57
N LEU A 92 9.08 -7.16 -12.22
CA LEU A 92 9.30 -5.72 -12.44
C LEU A 92 9.25 -4.92 -11.14
N GLU A 93 8.34 -5.23 -10.23
CA GLU A 93 8.28 -4.62 -8.90
C GLU A 93 9.53 -4.94 -8.09
N ALA A 94 9.96 -6.21 -8.05
CA ALA A 94 11.17 -6.61 -7.35
C ALA A 94 12.43 -5.89 -7.88
N ASN A 95 12.48 -5.63 -9.20
CA ASN A 95 13.54 -4.81 -9.79
C ASN A 95 13.42 -3.33 -9.39
N ALA A 96 12.21 -2.77 -9.38
CA ALA A 96 11.95 -1.38 -9.01
C ALA A 96 12.51 -1.03 -7.61
N ILE A 97 12.47 -1.98 -6.67
CA ILE A 97 13.00 -1.85 -5.31
C ILE A 97 14.44 -1.34 -5.26
N GLN A 98 15.30 -1.71 -6.22
CA GLN A 98 16.70 -1.26 -6.26
C GLN A 98 16.84 0.27 -6.33
N SER A 99 15.80 0.95 -6.79
CA SER A 99 15.73 2.41 -6.92
C SER A 99 14.65 3.05 -6.06
N ALA A 100 13.97 2.25 -5.23
CA ALA A 100 12.93 2.73 -4.34
C ALA A 100 13.53 3.66 -3.28
N LYS A 101 12.77 4.68 -2.90
CA LYS A 101 13.20 5.67 -1.91
C LYS A 101 12.34 5.55 -0.65
N PRO A 102 12.93 5.48 0.56
CA PRO A 102 12.16 5.54 1.80
C PRO A 102 11.33 6.81 1.86
N THR A 103 10.12 6.70 2.39
CA THR A 103 9.29 7.86 2.68
C THR A 103 9.89 8.62 3.86
N PRO A 104 10.08 9.95 3.79
CA PRO A 104 10.66 10.72 4.89
C PRO A 104 9.94 10.46 6.22
N GLY A 105 10.70 10.09 7.25
CA GLY A 105 10.20 9.75 8.59
C GLY A 105 9.63 8.35 8.76
N SER A 106 9.53 7.54 7.69
CA SER A 106 8.90 6.22 7.76
C SER A 106 9.68 5.24 8.61
N ASN A 107 11.00 5.15 8.42
CA ASN A 107 11.84 4.27 9.22
C ASN A 107 11.77 4.65 10.71
N ASP A 108 11.85 5.95 11.04
CA ASP A 108 11.77 6.43 12.43
C ASP A 108 10.41 6.09 13.06
N LEU A 109 9.32 6.21 12.30
CA LEU A 109 7.99 5.80 12.73
C LEU A 109 7.95 4.29 13.01
N ILE A 110 8.45 3.46 12.09
CA ILE A 110 8.46 2.01 12.21
C ILE A 110 9.28 1.58 13.43
N TYR A 111 10.52 2.07 13.57
CA TYR A 111 11.37 1.75 14.71
C TYR A 111 10.77 2.24 16.03
N GLY A 112 10.29 3.50 16.08
CA GLY A 112 9.68 4.06 17.29
C GLY A 112 8.42 3.29 17.72
N TRP A 113 7.58 2.89 16.76
CA TRP A 113 6.40 2.08 17.04
C TRP A 113 6.77 0.70 17.59
N LYS A 114 7.76 0.02 16.98
CA LYS A 114 8.22 -1.28 17.49
C LYS A 114 8.84 -1.17 18.88
N GLN A 115 9.65 -0.14 19.14
CA GLN A 115 10.27 0.11 20.46
C GLN A 115 9.24 0.36 21.56
N SER A 116 8.07 0.88 21.23
CA SER A 116 6.96 1.02 22.17
C SER A 116 6.22 -0.30 22.50
N GLY A 117 6.70 -1.44 21.99
CA GLY A 117 6.13 -2.77 22.27
C GLY A 117 4.86 -3.08 21.47
N ARG A 118 4.54 -2.26 20.47
CA ARG A 118 3.35 -2.41 19.61
C ARG A 118 3.69 -3.08 18.29
N SER A 119 2.68 -3.67 17.66
CA SER A 119 2.88 -4.46 16.44
C SER A 119 2.79 -3.63 15.17
N ILE A 120 3.50 -4.06 14.13
CA ILE A 120 3.47 -3.44 12.80
C ILE A 120 3.20 -4.49 11.73
N ALA A 121 2.31 -4.17 10.80
CA ALA A 121 2.11 -4.94 9.59
C ALA A 121 2.28 -4.08 8.34
N VAL A 122 2.80 -4.67 7.26
CA VAL A 122 2.74 -4.10 5.91
C VAL A 122 1.59 -4.75 5.14
N VAL A 123 0.73 -3.93 4.52
CA VAL A 123 -0.44 -4.39 3.76
C VAL A 123 -0.46 -3.76 2.36
N SER A 124 -0.16 -4.54 1.32
CA SER A 124 0.12 -3.99 -0.01
C SER A 124 -0.49 -4.77 -1.17
N ASN A 125 -0.90 -4.06 -2.23
CA ASN A 125 -1.21 -4.68 -3.52
C ASN A 125 0.05 -5.04 -4.33
N ASN A 126 1.22 -4.49 -3.97
CA ASN A 126 2.49 -4.92 -4.54
C ASN A 126 2.78 -6.36 -4.15
N SER A 127 3.60 -7.03 -4.95
CA SER A 127 3.97 -8.41 -4.68
C SER A 127 4.70 -8.56 -3.36
N GLU A 128 4.44 -9.67 -2.67
CA GLU A 128 5.16 -10.06 -1.46
C GLU A 128 6.69 -10.10 -1.66
N HIS A 129 7.14 -10.41 -2.88
CA HIS A 129 8.56 -10.46 -3.25
C HIS A 129 9.18 -9.07 -3.25
N ALA A 130 8.47 -8.06 -3.78
CA ALA A 130 8.94 -6.68 -3.75
C ALA A 130 8.97 -6.12 -2.33
N VAL A 131 7.95 -6.42 -1.51
CA VAL A 131 7.91 -6.02 -0.11
C VAL A 131 9.08 -6.65 0.65
N ALA A 132 9.28 -7.97 0.54
CA ALA A 132 10.37 -8.68 1.21
C ALA A 132 11.74 -8.13 0.80
N ALA A 133 11.99 -7.96 -0.50
CA ALA A 133 13.25 -7.41 -0.99
C ALA A 133 13.57 -6.02 -0.41
N TYR A 134 12.56 -5.15 -0.30
CA TYR A 134 12.74 -3.83 0.29
C TYR A 134 13.04 -3.90 1.78
N LEU A 135 12.29 -4.71 2.53
CA LEU A 135 12.50 -4.88 3.96
C LEU A 135 13.89 -5.43 4.27
N ASP A 136 14.42 -6.32 3.44
CA ASP A 136 15.78 -6.85 3.57
C ASP A 136 16.84 -5.76 3.29
N ILE A 137 16.73 -5.03 2.18
CA ILE A 137 17.67 -3.96 1.81
C ILE A 137 17.73 -2.86 2.89
N HIS A 138 16.60 -2.57 3.53
CA HIS A 138 16.48 -1.50 4.53
C HIS A 138 16.57 -2.00 5.99
N ASN A 139 16.87 -3.30 6.21
CA ASN A 139 16.96 -3.93 7.53
C ASN A 139 15.69 -3.76 8.39
N LEU A 140 14.52 -3.76 7.75
CA LEU A 140 13.22 -3.61 8.42
C LEU A 140 12.57 -4.97 8.75
N GLY A 141 13.09 -6.08 8.23
CA GLY A 141 12.50 -7.41 8.43
C GLY A 141 12.34 -7.83 9.89
N SER A 142 13.23 -7.39 10.79
CA SER A 142 13.13 -7.71 12.23
C SER A 142 12.14 -6.86 13.02
N VAL A 143 11.63 -5.77 12.43
CA VAL A 143 10.71 -4.83 13.10
C VAL A 143 9.29 -4.86 12.54
N ILE A 144 9.09 -5.49 11.38
CA ILE A 144 7.76 -5.78 10.82
C ILE A 144 7.31 -7.16 11.31
N ASP A 145 6.17 -7.22 11.99
CA ASP A 145 5.63 -8.47 12.54
C ASP A 145 4.90 -9.30 11.48
N VAL A 146 4.23 -8.63 10.55
CA VAL A 146 3.38 -9.26 9.52
C VAL A 146 3.54 -8.57 8.17
N VAL A 147 3.63 -9.36 7.10
CA VAL A 147 3.51 -8.89 5.72
C VAL A 147 2.29 -9.56 5.09
N SER A 148 1.33 -8.76 4.66
CA SER A 148 0.14 -9.19 3.92
C SER A 148 0.13 -8.50 2.56
N ALA A 149 0.67 -9.18 1.55
CA ALA A 149 0.92 -8.61 0.23
C ALA A 149 0.36 -9.52 -0.87
N ARG A 150 0.33 -9.03 -2.12
CA ARG A 150 -0.14 -9.84 -3.26
C ARG A 150 0.79 -11.05 -3.46
N SER A 151 0.19 -12.24 -3.40
CA SER A 151 0.88 -13.53 -3.58
C SER A 151 0.35 -14.36 -4.76
N SER A 152 -0.68 -13.85 -5.46
CA SER A 152 -1.29 -14.53 -6.61
C SER A 152 -1.85 -13.53 -7.63
N ALA A 153 -2.32 -14.07 -8.76
CA ALA A 153 -2.98 -13.33 -9.83
C ALA A 153 -4.46 -13.03 -9.59
N ASP A 154 -5.00 -13.41 -8.43
CA ASP A 154 -6.38 -13.10 -8.06
C ASP A 154 -6.52 -11.62 -7.69
N VAL A 155 -6.96 -10.84 -8.68
CA VAL A 155 -7.12 -9.39 -8.56
C VAL A 155 -8.28 -8.99 -7.65
N ASP A 156 -9.23 -9.89 -7.40
CA ASP A 156 -10.39 -9.60 -6.55
C ASP A 156 -10.00 -9.51 -5.08
N LEU A 157 -8.83 -10.06 -4.70
CA LEU A 157 -8.28 -9.99 -3.35
C LEU A 157 -7.54 -8.66 -3.06
N LEU A 158 -7.29 -7.85 -4.08
CA LEU A 158 -6.54 -6.60 -3.95
C LEU A 158 -7.41 -5.48 -3.36
N LYS A 159 -6.79 -4.53 -2.65
CA LYS A 159 -7.45 -3.31 -2.17
C LYS A 159 -8.12 -2.64 -3.38
N PRO A 160 -9.43 -2.30 -3.30
CA PRO A 160 -10.21 -2.01 -2.09
C PRO A 160 -10.95 -3.20 -1.46
N ASN A 161 -10.67 -4.45 -1.83
CA ASN A 161 -11.12 -5.61 -1.07
C ASN A 161 -10.43 -5.61 0.32
N PRO A 162 -11.16 -5.89 1.43
CA PRO A 162 -10.55 -5.96 2.77
C PRO A 162 -9.67 -7.21 2.98
N PHE A 163 -9.58 -8.13 2.03
CA PHE A 163 -8.89 -9.42 2.19
C PHE A 163 -7.48 -9.29 2.78
N LEU A 164 -6.61 -8.48 2.17
CA LEU A 164 -5.23 -8.32 2.66
C LEU A 164 -5.18 -7.65 4.04
N VAL A 165 -6.12 -6.75 4.36
CA VAL A 165 -6.23 -6.13 5.69
C VAL A 165 -6.66 -7.19 6.72
N ASN A 166 -7.69 -7.97 6.41
CA ASN A 166 -8.20 -9.05 7.27
C ASN A 166 -7.14 -10.13 7.52
N GLN A 167 -6.38 -10.50 6.48
CA GLN A 167 -5.27 -11.43 6.60
C GLN A 167 -4.22 -10.90 7.60
N ALA A 168 -3.87 -9.61 7.54
CA ALA A 168 -2.95 -9.02 8.50
C ALA A 168 -3.52 -9.04 9.93
N LEU A 169 -4.80 -8.69 10.12
CA LEU A 169 -5.46 -8.73 11.42
C LEU A 169 -5.46 -10.14 12.02
N VAL A 170 -5.76 -11.17 11.23
CA VAL A 170 -5.74 -12.57 11.66
C VAL A 170 -4.34 -12.99 12.10
N GLN A 171 -3.31 -12.65 11.33
CA GLN A 171 -1.92 -13.00 11.67
C GLN A 171 -1.42 -12.25 12.92
N LEU A 172 -1.84 -11.00 13.10
CA LEU A 172 -1.52 -10.22 14.30
C LEU A 172 -2.29 -10.69 15.54
N GLY A 173 -3.49 -11.25 15.36
CA GLY A 173 -4.38 -11.60 16.48
C GLY A 173 -4.96 -10.39 17.21
N ILE A 174 -5.03 -9.21 16.55
CA ILE A 174 -5.47 -7.95 17.14
C ILE A 174 -6.82 -7.53 16.55
N GLN A 175 -7.71 -7.00 17.39
CA GLN A 175 -9.02 -6.52 16.96
C GLN A 175 -8.89 -5.30 16.04
N SER A 176 -9.71 -5.24 15.00
CA SER A 176 -9.67 -4.15 14.00
C SER A 176 -9.79 -2.75 14.61
N THR A 177 -10.56 -2.61 15.70
CA THR A 177 -10.78 -1.36 16.43
C THR A 177 -9.58 -0.87 17.24
N ARG A 178 -8.57 -1.74 17.44
CA ARG A 178 -7.29 -1.43 18.09
C ARG A 178 -6.15 -1.28 17.07
N CYS A 179 -6.48 -1.26 15.79
CA CYS A 179 -5.55 -1.08 14.70
C CYS A 179 -5.74 0.29 14.05
N ILE A 180 -4.69 0.81 13.41
CA ILE A 180 -4.77 1.96 12.50
C ILE A 180 -4.17 1.57 11.16
N PHE A 181 -4.89 1.84 10.07
CA PHE A 181 -4.34 1.73 8.73
C PHE A 181 -3.81 3.08 8.27
N VAL A 182 -2.56 3.14 7.81
CA VAL A 182 -1.97 4.34 7.19
C VAL A 182 -1.74 4.02 5.71
N GLY A 183 -2.49 4.68 4.84
CA GLY A 183 -2.47 4.46 3.39
C GLY A 183 -2.53 5.78 2.63
N ASP A 184 -2.10 5.79 1.38
CA ASP A 184 -2.01 7.01 0.59
C ASP A 184 -2.99 7.03 -0.60
N SER A 185 -3.81 6.00 -0.74
CA SER A 185 -4.78 5.84 -1.82
C SER A 185 -6.22 5.73 -1.30
N VAL A 186 -7.18 6.01 -2.19
CA VAL A 186 -8.60 5.82 -1.87
C VAL A 186 -8.92 4.34 -1.63
N THR A 187 -8.24 3.43 -2.33
CA THR A 187 -8.45 1.99 -2.18
C THR A 187 -7.98 1.49 -0.81
N ASP A 188 -6.94 2.08 -0.22
CA ASP A 188 -6.53 1.82 1.17
C ASP A 188 -7.63 2.14 2.17
N VAL A 189 -8.15 3.38 2.11
CA VAL A 189 -9.19 3.84 3.03
C VAL A 189 -10.45 2.97 2.88
N GLN A 190 -10.81 2.59 1.65
CA GLN A 190 -11.93 1.70 1.39
C GLN A 190 -11.70 0.28 1.95
N ALA A 191 -10.50 -0.28 1.79
CA ALA A 191 -10.16 -1.61 2.32
C ALA A 191 -10.18 -1.62 3.85
N ALA A 192 -9.53 -0.64 4.49
CA ALA A 192 -9.51 -0.47 5.93
C ALA A 192 -10.93 -0.35 6.50
N ARG A 193 -11.77 0.49 5.89
CA ARG A 193 -13.17 0.67 6.28
C ARG A 193 -13.98 -0.63 6.18
N LYS A 194 -13.86 -1.36 5.07
CA LYS A 194 -14.54 -2.66 4.88
C LYS A 194 -14.06 -3.72 5.89
N ALA A 195 -12.82 -3.60 6.36
CA ALA A 195 -12.25 -4.41 7.45
C ALA A 195 -12.54 -3.85 8.86
N GLN A 196 -13.33 -2.76 8.96
CA GLN A 196 -13.64 -2.07 10.22
C GLN A 196 -12.39 -1.59 10.99
N VAL A 197 -11.34 -1.22 10.26
CA VAL A 197 -10.10 -0.61 10.77
C VAL A 197 -10.16 0.89 10.51
N PRO A 198 -9.98 1.74 11.55
CA PRO A 198 -9.77 3.18 11.37
C PRO A 198 -8.63 3.48 10.39
N ALA A 199 -8.67 4.61 9.68
CA ALA A 199 -7.67 4.94 8.68
C ALA A 199 -7.11 6.35 8.85
N ILE A 200 -5.80 6.51 8.71
CA ILE A 200 -5.13 7.78 8.46
C ILE A 200 -4.77 7.81 6.97
N TYR A 201 -5.26 8.82 6.27
CA TYR A 201 -4.88 9.02 4.86
C TYR A 201 -3.64 9.89 4.76
N TYR A 202 -2.60 9.37 4.12
CA TYR A 202 -1.36 10.07 3.84
C TYR A 202 -1.47 10.86 2.53
N ALA A 203 -1.79 12.14 2.64
CA ALA A 203 -1.91 13.05 1.50
C ALA A 203 -0.55 13.68 1.16
N ASN A 204 0.34 12.90 0.55
CA ASN A 204 1.71 13.32 0.21
C ASN A 204 1.82 14.40 -0.90
N LYS A 205 0.70 14.77 -1.55
CA LYS A 205 0.62 15.80 -2.60
C LYS A 205 -0.72 16.53 -2.52
N PRO A 206 -0.81 17.81 -2.96
CA PRO A 206 -2.07 18.56 -2.94
C PRO A 206 -3.22 17.89 -3.70
N SER A 207 -2.93 17.22 -4.82
CA SER A 207 -3.95 16.49 -5.59
C SER A 207 -4.62 15.37 -4.80
N LYS A 208 -3.91 14.76 -3.83
CA LYS A 208 -4.45 13.70 -2.98
C LYS A 208 -5.47 14.21 -1.96
N LEU A 209 -5.35 15.45 -1.50
CA LEU A 209 -6.33 16.08 -0.60
C LEU A 209 -7.68 16.30 -1.30
N ALA A 210 -7.66 16.62 -2.59
CA ALA A 210 -8.87 16.86 -3.38
C ALA A 210 -9.71 15.59 -3.65
N LEU A 211 -9.13 14.40 -3.45
CA LEU A 211 -9.80 13.11 -3.69
C LEU A 211 -10.61 12.60 -2.48
N ILE A 212 -10.57 13.30 -1.35
CA ILE A 212 -11.16 12.82 -0.10
C ILE A 212 -12.65 13.15 -0.05
N SER A 213 -13.49 12.12 -0.07
CA SER A 213 -14.95 12.24 0.11
C SER A 213 -15.37 12.24 1.59
N ASN A 214 -16.62 12.64 1.88
CA ASN A 214 -17.17 12.69 3.25
C ASN A 214 -17.20 11.34 4.00
N ASP A 215 -17.21 10.20 3.32
CA ASP A 215 -17.07 8.85 3.95
C ASP A 215 -15.59 8.45 4.11
N GLY A 216 -14.79 9.42 4.51
CA GLY A 216 -13.34 9.44 4.40
C GLY A 216 -12.58 8.79 5.57
N PRO A 217 -11.27 9.05 5.65
CA PRO A 217 -10.43 8.55 6.74
C PRO A 217 -10.80 9.18 8.08
N THR A 218 -10.34 8.56 9.17
CA THR A 218 -10.48 9.08 10.54
C THR A 218 -9.69 10.39 10.71
N ALA A 219 -8.52 10.48 10.09
CA ALA A 219 -7.71 11.69 10.04
C ALA A 219 -6.88 11.71 8.74
N ILE A 220 -6.31 12.86 8.43
CA ILE A 220 -5.41 13.05 7.29
C ILE A 220 -4.07 13.53 7.83
N THR A 221 -2.99 13.03 7.26
CA THR A 221 -1.67 13.62 7.45
C THR A 221 -0.99 13.91 6.12
N THR A 222 -0.23 14.99 6.05
CA THR A 222 0.65 15.30 4.92
C THR A 222 2.09 14.87 5.15
N SER A 223 2.41 14.33 6.34
CA SER A 223 3.78 14.00 6.75
C SER A 223 3.86 12.77 7.66
N ILE A 224 4.55 11.73 7.22
CA ILE A 224 4.84 10.56 8.06
C ILE A 224 5.75 10.93 9.25
N SER A 225 6.67 11.88 9.08
CA SER A 225 7.48 12.43 10.17
C SER A 225 6.65 13.02 11.30
N LEU A 226 5.48 13.60 11.01
CA LEU A 226 4.59 14.11 12.04
C LEU A 226 4.09 12.97 12.94
N LEU A 227 3.63 11.85 12.35
CA LEU A 227 3.19 10.67 13.10
C LEU A 227 4.30 10.14 14.01
N GLY A 228 5.54 10.06 13.49
CA GLY A 228 6.70 9.62 14.27
C GLY A 228 7.01 10.54 15.45
N SER A 229 6.96 11.86 15.26
CA SER A 229 7.25 12.82 16.33
C SER A 229 6.25 12.78 17.48
N LEU A 230 5.00 12.39 17.20
CA LEU A 230 3.93 12.25 18.20
C LEU A 230 4.04 10.97 19.05
N LEU A 231 4.94 10.04 18.72
CA LEU A 231 5.17 8.84 19.54
C LEU A 231 6.00 9.12 20.81
N TYR A 232 6.76 10.22 20.81
CA TYR A 232 7.72 10.56 21.86
C TYR A 232 7.25 11.70 22.78
N GLN A 233 6.00 12.15 22.64
CA GLN A 233 5.39 13.26 23.39
C GLN A 233 4.23 12.76 24.24
#